data_AF-A0A2E8I7Z0-F1
#
_entry.id   AF-A0A2E8I7Z0-F1
#
_cell.length_a   1.000
_cell.length_b   1.000
_cell.length_c   1.000
_cell.angle_alpha   90.00
_cell.angle_beta   90.00
_cell.angle_gamma   90.00
#
_symmetry.space_group_name_H-M   'P 1'
#
loop_
_entity.id
_entity.type
_entity.pdbx_description
1 polymer ?
#
loop_
_entity_poly.entity_id
_entity_poly.type
_entity_poly.pdbx_seq_one_letter_code
_entity_poly.pdbx_strand_id
1 'polypeptide(L)'
;MQDISIDEDSGEVYFATPLGLVSFLGTAVAPQETLENARVFPNPVRPSFTGSVTIDGLTENANVKITDLNGNLVYEEVSEGGSIQWDTTAFGRYRVASGVYFIMITAEDAVETKIVKLMIIR
;
A
#
# COMPACT_ATOMS: atom_id res chain seq x y z
N MET A 1 26.79 3.34 8.90
CA MET A 1 26.24 2.43 7.89
C MET A 1 27.26 1.34 7.71
N GLN A 2 26.94 0.13 8.16
CA GLN A 2 27.85 -1.02 8.10
C GLN A 2 27.60 -1.87 6.86
N ASP A 3 26.35 -1.91 6.39
CA ASP A 3 25.94 -2.68 5.22
C ASP A 3 24.65 -2.12 4.61
N ILE A 4 24.48 -2.33 3.30
CA ILE A 4 23.23 -2.12 2.56
C ILE A 4 22.95 -3.41 1.79
N SER A 5 21.77 -3.97 1.98
CA SER A 5 21.28 -5.11 1.20
C SER A 5 19.94 -4.78 0.56
N ILE A 6 19.69 -5.31 -0.63
CA ILE A 6 18.41 -5.16 -1.33
C ILE A 6 17.82 -6.55 -1.48
N ASP A 7 16.57 -6.71 -1.08
CA ASP A 7 15.76 -7.83 -1.49
C ASP A 7 15.20 -7.53 -2.89
N GLU A 8 15.72 -8.21 -3.90
CA GLU A 8 15.36 -7.98 -5.31
C GLU A 8 13.92 -8.40 -5.61
N ASP A 9 13.32 -9.29 -4.80
CA ASP A 9 11.94 -9.74 -4.99
C ASP A 9 10.94 -8.72 -4.42
N SER A 10 11.23 -8.17 -3.24
CA SER A 10 10.35 -7.20 -2.57
C SER A 10 10.68 -5.73 -2.84
N GLY A 11 11.88 -5.44 -3.36
CA GLY A 11 12.41 -4.09 -3.49
C GLY A 11 12.75 -3.42 -2.15
N GLU A 12 12.79 -4.19 -1.06
CA GLU A 12 13.11 -3.69 0.27
C GLU A 12 14.62 -3.51 0.44
N VAL A 13 15.02 -2.28 0.77
CA VAL A 13 16.41 -1.91 1.04
C VAL A 13 16.64 -1.91 2.54
N TYR A 14 17.54 -2.76 3.00
CA TYR A 14 17.92 -2.89 4.40
C TYR A 14 19.21 -2.13 4.67
N PHE A 15 19.18 -1.24 5.66
CA PHE A 15 20.32 -0.49 6.17
C PHE A 15 20.73 -1.02 7.56
N ALA A 16 21.93 -1.57 7.65
CA ALA A 16 22.53 -1.90 8.94
C ALA A 16 23.20 -0.66 9.55
N THR A 17 22.64 -0.15 10.65
CA THR A 17 23.17 1.00 11.39
C THR A 17 23.72 0.59 12.75
N PRO A 18 24.66 1.35 13.34
CA PRO A 18 25.16 1.07 14.70
C PRO A 18 24.06 1.07 15.79
N LEU A 19 22.88 1.63 15.49
CA LEU A 19 21.75 1.73 16.42
C LEU A 19 20.64 0.70 16.10
N GLY A 20 20.82 -0.16 15.10
CA GLY A 20 19.84 -1.16 14.69
C GLY A 20 19.64 -1.24 13.17
N LEU A 21 18.66 -2.06 12.79
CA LEU A 21 18.29 -2.29 11.39
C LEU A 21 17.17 -1.31 10.99
N VAL A 22 17.31 -0.69 9.83
CA VAL A 22 16.27 0.15 9.22
C VAL A 22 15.98 -0.42 7.84
N SER A 23 14.72 -0.59 7.46
CA SER A 23 14.36 -0.96 6.09
C SER A 23 13.63 0.18 5.38
N PHE A 24 13.79 0.24 4.07
CA PHE A 24 13.17 1.20 3.18
C PHE A 24 12.60 0.44 1.98
N LEU A 25 11.29 0.46 1.82
CA LEU A 25 10.66 -0.03 0.61
C LEU A 25 10.56 1.12 -0.39
N GLY A 26 11.22 0.99 -1.54
CA GLY A 26 11.02 1.90 -2.66
C GLY A 26 9.60 1.81 -3.23
N THR A 27 9.17 2.82 -3.99
CA THR A 27 7.87 2.80 -4.69
C THR A 27 7.88 1.91 -5.94
N ALA A 28 9.07 1.57 -6.46
CA ALA A 28 9.25 0.78 -7.68
C ALA A 28 9.35 -0.71 -7.33
N VAL A 29 8.21 -1.31 -6.96
CA VAL A 29 8.08 -2.76 -6.82
C VAL A 29 7.66 -3.34 -8.17
N ALA A 30 8.25 -4.48 -8.58
CA ALA A 30 7.86 -5.15 -9.81
C ALA A 30 6.41 -5.67 -9.72
N PRO A 31 5.60 -5.52 -10.78
CA PRO A 31 4.25 -6.07 -10.80
C PRO A 31 4.28 -7.59 -10.65
N GLN A 32 3.25 -8.12 -9.99
CA GLN A 32 3.03 -9.56 -9.81
C GLN A 32 2.19 -10.13 -10.95
N GLU A 33 2.22 -11.45 -11.14
CA GLU A 33 1.36 -12.14 -12.11
C GLU A 33 -0.10 -12.23 -11.64
N THR A 34 -0.33 -12.28 -10.32
CA THR A 34 -1.66 -12.42 -9.71
C THR A 34 -1.82 -11.52 -8.48
N LEU A 35 -3.06 -11.31 -8.05
CA LEU A 35 -3.40 -10.56 -6.84
C LEU A 35 -3.37 -11.42 -5.55
N GLU A 36 -2.78 -12.62 -5.59
CA GLU A 36 -2.76 -13.54 -4.45
C GLU A 36 -2.08 -12.89 -3.23
N ASN A 37 -0.92 -12.28 -3.48
CA ASN A 37 -0.05 -11.65 -2.47
C ASN A 37 -0.43 -10.20 -2.15
N ALA A 38 -1.53 -9.69 -2.72
CA ALA A 38 -1.93 -8.30 -2.53
C ALA A 38 -2.24 -8.01 -1.05
N ARG A 39 -1.54 -7.01 -0.50
CA ARG A 39 -1.57 -6.66 0.94
C ARG A 39 -1.46 -5.16 1.15
N VAL A 40 -1.79 -4.72 2.36
CA VAL A 40 -1.80 -3.30 2.72
C VAL A 40 -1.10 -3.09 4.05
N PHE A 41 -0.14 -2.16 4.11
CA PHE A 41 0.58 -1.82 5.32
C PHE A 41 0.93 -0.33 5.39
N PRO A 42 1.11 0.24 6.60
CA PRO A 42 0.89 -0.40 7.90
C PRO A 42 -0.60 -0.61 8.20
N ASN A 43 -0.93 -1.71 8.90
CA ASN A 43 -2.28 -2.00 9.34
C ASN A 43 -2.26 -2.55 10.79
N PRO A 44 -2.83 -1.85 11.79
CA PRO A 44 -3.54 -0.57 11.68
C PRO A 44 -2.58 0.61 11.42
N VAL A 45 -3.09 1.63 10.73
CA VAL A 45 -2.43 2.94 10.66
C VAL A 45 -2.62 3.63 12.00
N ARG A 46 -1.52 3.85 12.74
CA ARG A 46 -1.53 4.42 14.09
C ARG A 46 -1.44 5.95 14.03
N PRO A 47 -1.92 6.68 15.05
CA PRO A 47 -1.87 8.16 15.07
C PRO A 47 -0.45 8.74 14.95
N SER A 48 0.55 8.01 15.45
CA SER A 48 1.96 8.40 15.38
C SER A 48 2.62 8.14 14.02
N PHE A 49 1.95 7.45 13.09
CA PHE A 49 2.48 7.18 11.76
C PHE A 49 2.22 8.38 10.84
N THR A 50 3.29 8.93 10.27
CA THR A 50 3.24 10.12 9.40
C THR A 50 3.51 9.83 7.93
N GLY A 51 3.77 8.56 7.57
CA GLY A 51 4.01 8.14 6.19
C GLY A 51 2.72 7.82 5.42
N SER A 52 2.91 7.29 4.21
CA SER A 52 1.83 6.77 3.36
C SER A 52 1.52 5.31 3.68
N VAL A 53 0.29 4.90 3.40
CA VAL A 53 -0.12 3.50 3.35
C VAL A 53 0.29 2.93 2.00
N THR A 54 0.99 1.80 2.02
CA THR A 54 1.37 1.06 0.82
C THR A 54 0.36 -0.04 0.55
N ILE A 55 -0.16 -0.07 -0.67
CA ILE A 55 -0.86 -1.21 -1.26
C ILE A 55 0.16 -1.92 -2.15
N ASP A 56 0.49 -3.17 -1.82
CA ASP A 56 1.59 -3.94 -2.40
C ASP A 56 1.08 -5.26 -2.99
N GLY A 57 1.88 -5.90 -3.85
CA GLY A 57 1.52 -7.15 -4.52
C GLY A 57 0.48 -6.96 -5.63
N LEU A 58 0.55 -5.83 -6.34
CA LEU A 58 -0.33 -5.51 -7.45
C LEU A 58 0.17 -6.11 -8.77
N THR A 59 -0.75 -6.46 -9.67
CA THR A 59 -0.44 -6.65 -11.08
C THR A 59 -0.19 -5.30 -11.76
N GLU A 60 0.39 -5.32 -12.94
CA GLU A 60 0.46 -4.13 -13.79
C GLU A 60 -0.97 -3.65 -14.13
N ASN A 61 -1.17 -2.33 -14.20
CA ASN A 61 -2.45 -1.68 -14.52
C ASN A 61 -3.64 -2.09 -13.63
N ALA A 62 -3.39 -2.52 -12.39
CA ALA A 62 -4.45 -2.85 -11.45
C ALA A 62 -5.20 -1.59 -11.02
N ASN A 63 -6.53 -1.61 -11.05
CA ASN A 63 -7.37 -0.53 -10.53
C ASN A 63 -7.57 -0.72 -9.02
N VAL A 64 -7.11 0.26 -8.23
CA VAL A 64 -7.26 0.30 -6.78
C VAL A 64 -8.29 1.34 -6.39
N LYS A 65 -9.32 0.92 -5.65
CA LYS A 65 -10.38 1.78 -5.12
C LYS A 65 -10.49 1.62 -3.61
N ILE A 66 -10.56 2.72 -2.90
CA ILE A 66 -10.65 2.73 -1.43
C ILE A 66 -11.97 3.34 -1.00
N THR A 67 -12.74 2.60 -0.19
CA THR A 67 -14.03 3.04 0.34
C THR A 67 -14.08 2.97 1.85
N ASP A 68 -14.93 3.79 2.46
CA ASP A 68 -15.32 3.62 3.86
C ASP A 68 -16.40 2.52 4.03
N LEU A 69 -16.80 2.25 5.29
CA LEU A 69 -17.85 1.27 5.60
C LEU A 69 -19.23 1.63 5.00
N ASN A 70 -19.49 2.91 4.70
CA ASN A 70 -20.73 3.35 4.08
C ASN A 70 -20.69 3.22 2.55
N GLY A 71 -19.55 2.80 1.97
CA GLY A 71 -19.36 2.69 0.53
C GLY A 71 -18.95 3.99 -0.16
N ASN A 72 -18.59 5.03 0.59
CA ASN A 72 -18.10 6.27 0.00
C ASN A 72 -16.68 6.04 -0.54
N LEU A 73 -16.48 6.24 -1.84
CA LEU A 73 -15.15 6.23 -2.45
C LEU A 73 -14.36 7.44 -1.94
N VAL A 74 -13.13 7.21 -1.48
CA VAL A 74 -12.22 8.25 -0.97
C VAL A 74 -10.92 8.34 -1.76
N TYR A 75 -10.56 7.29 -2.49
CA TYR A 75 -9.34 7.21 -3.28
C TYR A 75 -9.52 6.26 -4.46
N GLU A 76 -8.90 6.60 -5.58
CA GLU A 76 -8.81 5.74 -6.76
C GLU A 76 -7.52 6.02 -7.52
N GLU A 77 -6.83 4.96 -7.94
CA GLU A 77 -5.62 5.01 -8.76
C GLU A 77 -5.48 3.72 -9.58
N VAL A 78 -4.79 3.81 -10.73
CA VAL A 78 -4.37 2.65 -11.53
C VAL A 78 -2.88 2.45 -11.32
N SER A 79 -2.44 1.23 -11.02
CA SER A 79 -1.03 0.98 -10.73
C SER A 79 -0.17 1.07 -11.98
N GLU A 80 0.94 1.81 -11.89
CA GLU A 80 2.00 1.80 -12.90
C GLU A 80 3.05 0.68 -12.64
N GLY A 81 2.93 -0.03 -11.52
CA GLY A 81 3.82 -1.10 -11.10
C GLY A 81 3.20 -1.99 -10.01
N GLY A 82 4.03 -2.68 -9.22
CA GLY A 82 3.58 -3.63 -8.20
C GLY A 82 3.05 -3.02 -6.90
N SER A 83 3.10 -1.69 -6.75
CA SER A 83 2.61 -1.03 -5.54
C SER A 83 2.04 0.38 -5.80
N ILE A 84 1.17 0.83 -4.90
CA ILE A 84 0.62 2.19 -4.84
C ILE A 84 0.80 2.73 -3.42
N GLN A 85 1.05 4.04 -3.28
CA GLN A 85 1.10 4.72 -2.00
C GLN A 85 -0.04 5.72 -1.83
N TRP A 86 -0.78 5.59 -0.73
CA TRP A 86 -1.86 6.49 -0.36
C TRP A 86 -1.55 7.23 0.94
N ASP A 87 -1.57 8.56 0.89
CA ASP A 87 -1.29 9.44 2.04
C ASP A 87 -2.45 9.53 3.06
N THR A 88 -3.48 8.70 2.92
CA THR A 88 -4.71 8.69 3.74
C THR A 88 -5.58 9.95 3.59
N THR A 89 -5.44 10.68 2.49
CA THR A 89 -6.32 11.81 2.15
C THR A 89 -7.42 11.38 1.17
N ALA A 90 -8.65 11.86 1.43
CA ALA A 90 -9.76 11.70 0.51
C ALA A 90 -9.57 12.67 -0.67
N PHE A 91 -9.21 12.13 -1.84
CA PHE A 91 -8.97 12.88 -3.08
C PHE A 91 -8.13 14.17 -2.89
N GLY A 92 -7.11 14.12 -2.05
CA GLY A 92 -6.21 15.26 -1.76
C GLY A 92 -6.83 16.42 -0.97
N ARG A 93 -8.06 16.26 -0.42
CA ARG A 93 -8.79 17.35 0.25
C ARG A 93 -8.66 17.36 1.76
N TYR A 94 -8.89 16.21 2.39
CA TYR A 94 -8.86 16.08 3.85
C TYR A 94 -8.38 14.68 4.23
N ARG A 95 -7.71 14.56 5.38
CA ARG A 95 -7.38 13.24 5.94
C ARG A 95 -8.67 12.53 6.33
N VAL A 96 -8.78 11.26 5.97
CA VAL A 96 -9.96 10.45 6.29
C VAL A 96 -10.17 10.32 7.81
N ALA A 97 -11.30 9.79 8.28
CA ALA A 97 -11.54 9.60 9.72
C ALA A 97 -10.94 8.28 10.25
N SER A 98 -10.93 8.09 11.57
CA SER A 98 -10.70 6.76 12.16
C SER A 98 -11.80 5.79 11.72
N GLY A 99 -11.45 4.56 11.39
CA GLY A 99 -12.42 3.57 10.91
C GLY A 99 -11.80 2.45 10.08
N VAL A 100 -12.67 1.58 9.58
CA VAL A 100 -12.30 0.51 8.65
C VAL A 100 -12.56 0.98 7.23
N TYR A 101 -11.57 0.77 6.36
CA TYR A 101 -11.61 1.05 4.93
C TYR A 101 -11.45 -0.25 4.15
N PHE A 102 -12.13 -0.35 3.02
CA PHE A 102 -11.99 -1.45 2.08
C PHE A 102 -11.15 -0.99 0.90
N ILE A 103 -10.09 -1.75 0.62
CA ILE A 103 -9.22 -1.54 -0.53
C ILE A 103 -9.56 -2.65 -1.52
N MET A 104 -10.21 -2.25 -2.60
CA MET A 104 -10.64 -3.11 -3.69
C MET A 104 -9.61 -3.01 -4.81
N ILE A 105 -9.05 -4.13 -5.18
CA ILE A 105 -7.99 -4.23 -6.19
C ILE A 105 -8.53 -5.11 -7.29
N THR A 106 -8.49 -4.62 -8.52
CA THR A 106 -9.00 -5.32 -9.72
C THR A 106 -7.90 -5.35 -10.76
N ALA A 107 -7.57 -6.52 -11.29
CA ALA A 107 -6.62 -6.65 -12.39
C ALA A 107 -7.16 -5.95 -13.66
N GLU A 108 -6.29 -5.63 -14.63
CA GLU A 108 -6.65 -4.90 -15.85
C GLU A 108 -7.78 -5.59 -16.64
N ASP A 109 -7.76 -6.91 -16.71
CA ASP A 109 -8.75 -7.74 -17.40
C ASP A 109 -10.06 -7.95 -16.61
N ALA A 110 -10.11 -7.42 -15.38
CA ALA A 110 -11.19 -7.59 -14.40
C ALA A 110 -11.52 -9.05 -14.02
N VAL A 111 -10.63 -10.00 -14.32
CA VAL A 111 -10.80 -11.42 -13.98
C VAL A 111 -10.47 -11.65 -12.50
N GLU A 112 -9.35 -11.09 -12.04
CA GLU A 112 -8.94 -11.18 -10.64
C GLU A 112 -9.37 -9.96 -9.84
N THR A 113 -9.95 -10.21 -8.67
CA THR A 113 -10.27 -9.17 -7.68
C THR A 113 -9.81 -9.58 -6.29
N LYS A 114 -9.28 -8.62 -5.53
CA LYS A 114 -8.92 -8.79 -4.12
C LYS A 114 -9.51 -7.65 -3.30
N ILE A 115 -10.01 -7.98 -2.11
CA ILE A 115 -10.43 -6.98 -1.13
C ILE A 115 -9.58 -7.14 0.12
N VAL A 116 -8.94 -6.05 0.55
CA VAL A 116 -8.16 -5.96 1.78
C VAL A 116 -8.80 -4.95 2.72
N LYS A 117 -8.82 -5.24 4.03
CA LYS A 117 -9.33 -4.34 5.06
C LYS A 117 -8.20 -3.57 5.70
N LEU A 118 -8.34 -2.25 5.80
CA LEU A 118 -7.40 -1.37 6.49
C LEU A 118 -8.08 -0.70 7.68
N MET A 119 -7.46 -0.77 8.85
CA MET A 119 -7.89 -0.02 10.02
C MET A 119 -7.06 1.26 10.15
N ILE A 120 -7.72 2.41 10.29
CA ILE A 120 -7.07 3.68 10.58
C ILE A 120 -7.50 4.21 11.94
N ILE A 121 -6.53 4.63 12.74
CA ILE A 121 -6.72 5.20 14.08
C ILE A 121 -6.05 6.58 14.12
N ARG A 122 -6.81 7.59 14.51
CA ARG A 122 -6.38 8.97 14.77
C ARG A 122 -6.75 9.38 16.19
#